data_AF-A0A9P5L6P1-F1
#
_entry.id   AF-A0A9P5L6P1-F1
#
_cell.length_a   1.000
_cell.length_b   1.000
_cell.length_c   1.000
_cell.angle_alpha   90.00
_cell.angle_beta   90.00
_cell.angle_gamma   90.00
#
_symmetry.space_group_name_H-M   'P 1'
#
loop_
_entity.id
_entity.type
_entity.pdbx_description
1 polymer ?
#
loop_
_entity_poly.entity_id
_entity_poly.type
_entity_poly.pdbx_seq_one_letter_code
_entity_poly.pdbx_strand_id
1 'polypeptide(L)'
;MVSSVRLLSLSRGYATRRAGSRFGPAMSLDQFLQRSKVLSLYRTILRGTKRIADPTTKAESRKHARDEFERHRGVTDSVRPSAQQLERPPKAGSQLN
;
A
#
# COMPACT_ATOMS: atom_id res chain seq x y z
N MET A 1 27.42 -54.88 27.72
CA MET A 1 27.48 -54.00 26.53
C MET A 1 26.88 -52.66 26.91
N VAL A 2 27.68 -51.59 26.92
CA VAL A 2 27.27 -50.27 27.46
C VAL A 2 26.66 -49.44 26.34
N SER A 3 25.34 -49.26 26.34
CA SER A 3 24.64 -48.45 25.34
C SER A 3 24.81 -46.96 25.64
N SER A 4 25.62 -46.27 24.83
CA SER A 4 25.82 -44.83 24.90
C SER A 4 24.57 -44.07 24.45
N VAL A 5 23.90 -43.39 25.37
CA VAL A 5 22.82 -42.45 25.07
C VAL A 5 23.42 -41.20 24.43
N ARG A 6 23.15 -40.98 23.14
CA ARG A 6 23.49 -39.72 22.46
C ARG A 6 22.47 -38.66 22.87
N LEU A 7 22.89 -37.73 23.72
CA LEU A 7 22.14 -36.51 24.01
C LEU A 7 22.13 -35.63 22.75
N LEU A 8 20.98 -35.51 22.07
CA LEU A 8 20.79 -34.46 21.08
C LEU A 8 20.69 -33.13 21.83
N SER A 9 21.70 -32.29 21.67
CA SER A 9 21.66 -30.89 22.09
C SER A 9 20.64 -30.15 21.21
N LEU A 10 19.49 -29.78 21.76
CA LEU A 10 18.60 -28.83 21.12
C LEU A 10 19.23 -27.43 21.26
N SER A 11 19.98 -27.02 20.24
CA SER A 11 20.42 -25.64 20.12
C SER A 11 19.20 -24.74 19.92
N ARG A 12 18.86 -23.95 20.94
CA ARG A 12 17.80 -22.94 20.87
C ARG A 12 18.28 -21.77 20.00
N GLY A 13 17.97 -21.83 18.71
CA GLY A 13 18.20 -20.73 17.79
C GLY A 13 17.19 -19.60 18.03
N TYR A 14 17.64 -18.46 18.54
CA TYR A 14 16.82 -17.24 18.55
C TYR A 14 16.58 -16.77 17.12
N ALA A 15 15.45 -16.09 16.89
CA ALA A 15 15.01 -15.58 15.59
C ALA A 15 15.85 -14.37 15.09
N THR A 16 17.18 -14.47 15.17
CA THR A 16 18.12 -13.47 14.65
C THR A 16 18.43 -13.68 13.16
N ARG A 17 18.03 -14.84 12.59
CA ARG A 17 18.04 -15.01 11.14
C ARG A 17 16.87 -14.21 10.55
N ARG A 18 17.20 -13.09 9.90
CA ARG A 18 16.26 -12.40 9.01
C ARG A 18 15.83 -13.38 7.93
N ALA A 19 14.69 -14.04 8.12
CA ALA A 19 13.96 -14.61 7.02
C ALA A 19 13.68 -13.47 6.03
N GLY A 20 14.00 -13.67 4.75
CA GLY A 20 13.67 -12.71 3.72
C GLY A 20 12.21 -12.30 3.86
N SER A 21 11.95 -10.99 3.84
CA SER A 21 10.58 -10.48 3.89
C SER A 21 9.79 -11.08 2.72
N ARG A 22 8.68 -11.78 3.02
CA ARG A 22 7.71 -12.21 1.99
C ARG A 22 7.01 -11.02 1.33
N PHE A 23 7.10 -9.86 1.95
CA PHE A 23 6.61 -8.60 1.43
C PHE A 23 7.74 -7.94 0.64
N GLY A 24 7.39 -7.30 -0.47
CA GLY A 24 8.36 -6.53 -1.27
C GLY A 24 8.98 -5.36 -0.49
N PRO A 25 9.64 -4.43 -1.18
CA PRO A 25 10.20 -3.23 -0.57
C PRO A 25 9.20 -2.54 0.37
N ALA A 26 9.67 -2.07 1.53
CA ALA A 26 8.84 -1.37 2.49
C ALA A 26 8.27 -0.09 1.84
N MET A 27 6.94 0.03 1.82
CA MET A 27 6.25 1.20 1.27
C MET A 27 6.24 2.35 2.29
N SER A 28 6.16 3.60 1.81
CA SER A 28 6.00 4.75 2.69
C SER A 28 4.63 4.72 3.39
N LEU A 29 4.50 5.42 4.53
CA LEU A 29 3.23 5.52 5.25
C LEU A 29 2.13 6.11 4.37
N ASP A 30 2.43 7.16 3.61
CA ASP A 30 1.48 7.81 2.72
C ASP A 30 1.02 6.85 1.60
N GLN A 31 1.93 6.07 1.03
CA GLN A 31 1.59 5.02 0.06
C GLN A 31 0.70 3.93 0.67
N PHE A 32 0.97 3.53 1.92
CA PHE A 32 0.15 2.54 2.63
C PHE A 32 -1.28 3.03 2.87
N LEU A 33 -1.42 4.27 3.33
CA LEU A 33 -2.74 4.89 3.56
C LEU A 33 -3.48 5.06 2.23
N GLN A 34 -2.80 5.48 1.18
CA GLN A 34 -3.39 5.62 -0.15
C GLN A 34 -3.87 4.28 -0.69
N ARG A 35 -3.07 3.21 -0.58
CA ARG A 35 -3.46 1.85 -0.96
C ARG A 35 -4.73 1.41 -0.22
N SER A 36 -4.83 1.73 1.07
CA SER A 36 -6.01 1.40 1.88
C SER A 36 -7.28 2.11 1.38
N LYS A 37 -7.18 3.40 1.04
CA LYS A 37 -8.29 4.18 0.45
C LYS A 37 -8.72 3.63 -0.91
N VAL A 38 -7.77 3.35 -1.80
CA VAL A 38 -8.01 2.77 -3.13
C VAL A 38 -8.74 1.43 -3.02
N LEU A 39 -8.29 0.54 -2.12
CA LEU A 39 -8.95 -0.74 -1.90
C LEU A 39 -10.38 -0.61 -1.35
N SER A 40 -10.64 0.39 -0.51
CA SER A 40 -12.00 0.69 -0.03
C SER A 40 -12.90 1.12 -1.18
N LEU A 41 -12.43 2.08 -2.00
CA LEU A 41 -13.16 2.57 -3.17
C LEU A 41 -13.47 1.43 -4.15
N TYR A 42 -12.48 0.61 -4.50
CA TYR A 42 -12.65 -0.52 -5.41
C TYR A 42 -13.73 -1.50 -4.91
N ARG A 43 -13.72 -1.84 -3.62
CA ARG A 43 -14.75 -2.72 -3.02
C ARG A 43 -16.15 -2.09 -3.08
N THR A 44 -16.25 -0.78 -2.86
CA THR A 44 -17.52 -0.05 -2.98
C THR A 44 -18.06 -0.11 -4.40
N ILE A 45 -17.22 0.13 -5.41
CA ILE A 45 -17.58 0.01 -6.83
C ILE A 45 -18.08 -1.41 -7.14
N LEU A 46 -17.33 -2.44 -6.73
CA LEU A 46 -17.72 -3.84 -6.96
C LEU A 46 -19.08 -4.17 -6.33
N ARG A 47 -19.35 -3.70 -5.11
CA ARG A 47 -20.67 -3.86 -4.46
C ARG A 47 -21.76 -3.13 -5.22
N GLY A 48 -21.49 -1.94 -5.76
CA GLY A 48 -22.38 -1.20 -6.65
C GLY A 48 -22.73 -1.99 -7.91
N THR A 49 -21.73 -2.58 -8.59
CA THR A 49 -21.96 -3.38 -9.80
C THR A 49 -22.84 -4.61 -9.55
N LYS A 50 -22.89 -5.14 -8.32
CA LYS A 50 -23.74 -6.29 -7.98
C LYS A 50 -25.24 -5.98 -8.14
N ARG A 51 -25.64 -4.70 -8.01
CA ARG A 51 -27.03 -4.24 -8.09
C ARG A 51 -27.57 -4.11 -9.52
N ILE A 52 -26.70 -4.20 -10.54
CA ILE A 52 -27.11 -4.15 -11.95
C ILE A 52 -27.94 -5.40 -12.28
N ALA A 53 -29.09 -5.25 -12.94
CA ALA A 53 -29.94 -6.39 -13.28
C ALA A 53 -29.38 -7.20 -14.46
N ASP A 54 -29.05 -6.51 -15.56
CA ASP A 54 -28.51 -7.13 -16.77
C ASP A 54 -27.13 -7.77 -16.54
N PRO A 55 -26.97 -9.09 -16.79
CA PRO A 55 -25.70 -9.79 -16.60
C PRO A 55 -24.58 -9.27 -17.51
N THR A 56 -24.90 -8.85 -18.74
CA THR A 56 -23.90 -8.38 -19.71
C THR A 56 -23.32 -7.04 -19.26
N THR A 57 -24.18 -6.05 -19.01
CA THR A 57 -23.79 -4.73 -18.48
C THR A 57 -23.04 -4.85 -17.15
N LYS A 58 -23.43 -5.80 -16.30
CA LYS A 58 -22.73 -6.08 -15.04
C LYS A 58 -21.30 -6.59 -15.26
N ALA A 59 -21.10 -7.50 -16.21
CA ALA A 59 -19.78 -8.03 -16.54
C ALA A 59 -18.89 -6.94 -17.13
N GLU A 60 -19.41 -6.15 -18.07
CA GLU A 60 -18.69 -5.03 -18.69
C GLU A 60 -18.32 -3.96 -17.67
N SER A 61 -19.25 -3.56 -16.80
CA SER A 61 -18.97 -2.57 -15.75
C SER A 61 -17.86 -3.04 -14.81
N ARG A 62 -17.85 -4.33 -14.46
CA ARG A 62 -16.85 -4.91 -13.56
C ARG A 62 -15.48 -5.00 -14.23
N LYS A 63 -15.45 -5.37 -15.51
CA LYS A 63 -14.24 -5.40 -16.33
C LYS A 63 -13.67 -3.99 -16.49
N HIS A 64 -14.50 -3.03 -16.88
CA HIS A 64 -14.10 -1.64 -17.02
C HIS A 64 -13.48 -1.06 -15.74
N ALA A 65 -14.15 -1.27 -14.59
CA ALA A 65 -13.60 -0.86 -13.31
C ALA A 65 -12.22 -1.48 -13.05
N ARG A 66 -12.07 -2.79 -13.27
CA ARG A 66 -10.79 -3.49 -13.08
C ARG A 66 -9.69 -2.92 -13.98
N ASP A 67 -10.00 -2.73 -15.26
CA ASP A 67 -9.04 -2.23 -16.24
C ASP A 67 -8.55 -0.82 -15.87
N GLU A 68 -9.42 0.03 -15.32
CA GLU A 68 -9.05 1.37 -14.86
C GLU A 68 -8.04 1.35 -13.70
N PHE A 69 -8.25 0.48 -12.72
CA PHE A 69 -7.29 0.32 -11.61
C PHE A 69 -5.98 -0.32 -12.06
N GLU A 70 -6.01 -1.22 -13.05
CA GLU A 70 -4.80 -1.86 -13.57
C GLU A 70 -3.96 -0.86 -14.39
N ARG A 71 -4.59 0.00 -15.20
CA ARG A 71 -3.91 1.10 -15.92
C ARG A 71 -3.08 1.99 -15.00
N HIS A 72 -3.58 2.25 -13.80
CA HIS A 72 -2.95 3.15 -12.82
C HIS A 72 -2.14 2.43 -11.74
N ARG A 73 -1.90 1.12 -11.88
CA ARG A 73 -1.21 0.31 -10.86
C ARG A 73 0.22 0.75 -10.58
N GLY A 74 0.89 1.33 -11.59
CA GLY A 74 2.27 1.81 -11.51
C GLY A 74 2.43 3.23 -10.96
N VAL A 75 1.33 3.94 -10.68
CA VAL A 75 1.40 5.33 -10.20
C VAL A 75 1.81 5.33 -8.72
N THR A 76 3.02 5.78 -8.45
CA THR A 76 3.60 5.86 -7.09
C THR A 76 3.55 7.25 -6.47
N ASP A 77 3.07 8.25 -7.22
CA ASP A 77 3.04 9.64 -6.79
C ASP A 77 2.05 9.83 -5.64
N SER A 78 2.60 9.93 -4.44
CA SER A 78 1.87 10.40 -3.27
C SER A 78 1.83 11.92 -3.38
N VAL A 79 0.90 12.46 -4.17
CA VAL A 79 0.60 13.90 -4.17
C VAL A 79 0.00 14.22 -2.80
N ARG A 80 0.88 14.42 -1.82
CA ARG A 80 0.58 15.17 -0.62
C ARG A 80 0.86 16.62 -1.02
N PRO A 81 -0.15 17.47 -1.25
CA PRO A 81 0.12 18.89 -1.29
C PRO A 81 0.71 19.24 0.08
N SER A 82 2.02 19.48 0.12
CA SER A 82 2.69 20.05 1.27
C SER A 82 1.93 21.31 1.62
N ALA A 83 1.27 21.30 2.78
CA ALA A 83 0.57 22.43 3.37
C ALA A 83 1.53 23.59 3.75
N GLN A 84 2.65 23.74 3.04
CA GLN A 84 3.70 24.71 3.28
C GLN A 84 3.90 25.69 2.12
N GLN A 85 3.07 25.65 1.07
CA GLN A 85 3.25 26.52 -0.11
C GLN A 85 2.30 27.71 -0.23
N LEU A 86 1.37 27.96 0.71
CA LEU A 86 0.42 29.07 0.57
C LEU A 86 0.69 30.31 1.44
N GLU A 87 1.54 30.29 2.46
CA GLU A 87 1.73 31.48 3.32
C GLU A 87 3.20 31.69 3.68
N ARG A 88 4.02 32.08 2.71
CA ARG A 88 5.21 32.89 2.99
C ARG A 88 4.92 34.30 2.49
N PRO A 89 4.56 35.26 3.36
CA PRO A 89 4.42 36.64 2.90
C PRO A 89 5.76 37.12 2.32
N PRO A 90 5.73 38.00 1.30
CA PRO A 90 6.94 38.56 0.74
C PRO A 90 7.73 39.20 1.87
N LYS A 91 9.03 38.86 1.99
CA LYS A 91 9.93 39.57 2.90
C LYS A 91 9.85 41.05 2.52
N ALA A 92 9.20 41.85 3.37
CA ALA A 92 9.22 43.29 3.24
C ALA A 92 10.68 43.70 3.23
N GLY A 93 11.15 44.10 2.05
CA GLY A 93 12.47 44.64 1.87
C GLY A 93 12.62 45.81 2.83
N SER A 94 13.60 45.67 3.72
CA SER A 94 14.26 46.78 4.39
C SER A 94 14.67 47.79 3.32
N GLN A 95 13.84 48.80 3.08
CA GLN A 95 14.27 50.04 2.45
C GLN A 95 14.34 51.07 3.58
N LEU A 96 15.52 51.10 4.20
CA LEU A 96 16.03 52.25 4.92
C LEU A 96 16.50 53.25 3.86
N ASN A 97 15.80 54.37 3.74
CA ASN A 97 16.34 55.68 3.37
C ASN A 97 15.30 56.75 3.73
#